data_AF-A0A8S0WK30-F1
#
_entry.id   AF-A0A8S0WK30-F1
#
_cell.length_a   1.000
_cell.length_b   1.000
_cell.length_c   1.000
_cell.angle_alpha   90.00
_cell.angle_beta   90.00
_cell.angle_gamma   90.00
#
_symmetry.space_group_name_H-M   'P 1'
#
loop_
_entity.id
_entity.type
_entity.pdbx_description
1 polymer ?
#
loop_
_entity_poly.entity_id
_entity_poly.type
_entity_poly.pdbx_seq_one_letter_code
_entity_poly.pdbx_strand_id
1 'polypeptide(L)'
;MLSVQRDAVRAHVWLYFWSAWVQPLVPFMADLKVHGHKRMAGNHFMPKLSVCKPSRTTMLPPVKRSVLGLVAYCLLVAADSLQKRAVAFYDPNVGGGSMLNNAGSGGGEPLNVIVSGLSSSAVLTDAGILNYARAIGFSTECLGIHLGDPQSANLGDGHGFVNQTMELRQDYGNAELGTCLESLIGGNHFRVYRQNGPMANSKALFLAVSKEEDVNKHHTIVPDGYNIGRDQLVTNALGKKTFKGVHYSTVGQNVTGLLPAGNAGVNHGIATDGITTLLTVTII
;
A
#
# COMPACT_ATOMS: atom_id res chain seq x y z
N MET A 1 -11.29 24.20 45.50
CA MET A 1 -10.23 25.12 46.00
C MET A 1 -8.93 24.31 45.97
N LEU A 2 -8.13 24.45 44.90
CA LEU A 2 -6.80 25.14 44.85
C LEU A 2 -5.74 24.42 45.71
N SER A 3 -4.54 24.01 45.29
CA SER A 3 -3.60 24.37 44.21
C SER A 3 -2.71 23.12 43.88
N VAL A 4 -2.29 22.82 42.64
CA VAL A 4 -1.12 23.28 41.84
C VAL A 4 0.23 23.43 42.57
N GLN A 5 1.21 22.58 42.21
CA GLN A 5 2.67 22.79 42.01
C GLN A 5 3.29 21.44 41.57
N ARG A 6 3.66 21.20 40.29
CA ARG A 6 4.88 21.56 39.52
C ARG A 6 6.20 21.39 40.29
N ASP A 7 6.99 20.39 39.90
CA ASP A 7 8.47 20.31 39.92
C ASP A 7 8.89 19.11 39.02
N ALA A 8 9.44 19.31 37.81
CA ALA A 8 10.85 19.58 37.48
C ALA A 8 11.81 18.39 37.78
N VAL A 9 11.85 17.39 36.90
CA VAL A 9 12.91 16.36 36.90
C VAL A 9 13.98 16.72 35.87
N ARG A 10 15.18 17.00 36.39
CA ARG A 10 16.42 17.32 35.67
C ARG A 10 16.93 16.13 34.85
N ALA A 11 17.28 16.38 33.60
CA ALA A 11 18.13 15.52 32.78
C ALA A 11 19.56 15.51 33.36
N HIS A 12 20.12 14.31 33.55
CA HIS A 12 21.55 14.10 33.78
C HIS A 12 22.13 13.36 32.58
N VAL A 13 22.94 14.08 31.82
CA VAL A 13 23.80 13.56 30.75
C VAL A 13 25.04 12.96 31.42
N TRP A 14 25.30 11.68 31.19
CA TRP A 14 26.56 11.03 31.52
C TRP A 14 27.29 10.67 30.21
N LEU A 15 28.36 11.41 29.94
CA LEU A 15 29.39 11.09 28.96
C LEU A 15 30.50 10.33 29.68
N TYR A 16 30.85 9.12 29.25
CA TYR A 16 32.23 8.62 29.39
C TYR A 16 32.60 7.67 28.23
N PHE A 17 33.74 8.02 27.63
CA PHE A 17 34.50 7.33 26.59
C PHE A 17 35.13 6.03 27.09
N TRP A 18 35.26 5.00 26.24
CA TRP A 18 36.41 4.10 26.24
C TRP A 18 36.63 3.36 24.89
N SER A 19 37.86 3.49 24.35
CA SER A 19 38.65 2.69 23.36
C SER A 19 37.94 1.82 22.32
N ALA A 20 38.16 2.02 21.02
CA ALA A 20 39.37 1.68 20.25
C ALA A 20 39.69 0.17 20.19
N TRP A 21 39.33 -0.47 19.07
CA TRP A 21 40.11 -1.52 18.42
C TRP A 21 39.97 -1.39 16.90
N VAL A 22 41.12 -1.41 16.23
CA VAL A 22 41.34 -1.28 14.79
C VAL A 22 41.81 -2.65 14.26
N GLN A 23 41.57 -2.89 12.96
CA GLN A 23 42.23 -3.83 12.02
C GLN A 23 41.41 -5.09 11.63
N PRO A 24 41.63 -5.69 10.44
CA PRO A 24 41.40 -5.11 9.12
C PRO A 24 40.72 -6.08 8.12
N LEU A 25 40.43 -5.52 6.94
CA LEU A 25 39.98 -6.15 5.69
C LEU A 25 40.77 -7.41 5.26
N VAL A 26 40.05 -8.40 4.71
CA VAL A 26 40.57 -9.29 3.64
C VAL A 26 39.44 -9.52 2.61
N PRO A 27 39.69 -9.28 1.30
CA PRO A 27 38.76 -9.62 0.23
C PRO A 27 39.06 -11.04 -0.29
N PHE A 28 38.03 -11.80 -0.68
CA PHE A 28 38.24 -12.97 -1.54
C PHE A 28 37.34 -12.92 -2.77
N MET A 29 37.96 -13.36 -3.86
CA MET A 29 37.65 -13.09 -5.25
C MET A 29 36.44 -13.86 -5.77
N ALA A 30 35.90 -13.27 -6.84
CA ALA A 30 35.04 -13.85 -7.86
C ALA A 30 35.44 -15.27 -8.30
N ASP A 31 34.43 -16.07 -8.64
CA ASP A 31 34.58 -17.05 -9.72
C ASP A 31 33.30 -17.04 -10.59
N LEU A 32 33.45 -16.44 -11.76
CA LEU A 32 32.42 -16.29 -12.79
C LEU A 32 32.67 -17.40 -13.81
N LYS A 33 31.92 -18.50 -13.72
CA LYS A 33 31.99 -19.58 -14.71
C LYS A 33 30.85 -19.46 -15.71
N VAL A 34 31.12 -18.72 -16.78
CA VAL A 34 30.34 -18.75 -18.03
C VAL A 34 30.67 -20.06 -18.75
N HIS A 35 29.68 -20.93 -18.94
CA HIS A 35 29.76 -22.05 -19.86
C HIS A 35 28.52 -22.11 -20.75
N GLY A 36 28.77 -22.12 -22.06
CA GLY A 36 28.20 -23.16 -22.91
C GLY A 36 26.90 -22.82 -23.64
N HIS A 37 27.05 -22.14 -24.78
CA HIS A 37 26.20 -22.28 -25.95
C HIS A 37 25.68 -23.71 -26.17
N LYS A 38 24.36 -23.89 -26.31
CA LYS A 38 23.78 -24.88 -27.23
C LYS A 38 22.57 -24.30 -27.96
N ARG A 39 22.76 -24.07 -29.26
CA ARG A 39 21.70 -23.93 -30.27
C ARG A 39 21.06 -25.29 -30.53
N MET A 40 19.74 -25.33 -30.54
CA MET A 40 18.90 -26.31 -31.24
C MET A 40 17.71 -25.45 -31.76
N ALA A 41 17.61 -25.10 -33.04
CA ALA A 41 17.27 -25.92 -34.21
C ALA A 41 15.87 -26.57 -34.09
N GLY A 42 14.95 -26.13 -34.95
CA GLY A 42 13.80 -26.91 -35.41
C GLY A 42 12.44 -26.57 -34.78
N ASN A 43 11.65 -25.72 -35.44
CA ASN A 43 10.69 -26.15 -36.46
C ASN A 43 9.56 -25.13 -36.62
N HIS A 44 9.52 -24.53 -37.81
CA HIS A 44 8.37 -23.82 -38.33
C HIS A 44 7.17 -24.75 -38.46
N PHE A 45 6.04 -24.36 -37.85
CA PHE A 45 4.72 -24.84 -38.26
C PHE A 45 3.78 -23.63 -38.34
N MET A 46 3.62 -23.12 -39.56
CA MET A 46 2.63 -22.12 -39.93
C MET A 46 1.34 -22.85 -40.33
N PRO A 47 0.20 -22.63 -39.66
CA PRO A 47 -1.08 -23.04 -40.22
C PRO A 47 -1.55 -21.99 -41.24
N LYS A 48 -1.88 -22.49 -42.44
CA LYS A 48 -2.43 -21.77 -43.58
C LYS A 48 -3.70 -21.00 -43.19
N LEU A 49 -3.74 -19.69 -43.45
CA LEU A 49 -4.98 -18.93 -43.55
C LEU A 49 -5.80 -19.45 -44.73
N SER A 50 -7.02 -19.93 -44.46
CA SER A 50 -8.01 -20.23 -45.49
C SER A 50 -8.85 -18.98 -45.76
N VAL A 51 -8.92 -18.61 -47.03
CA VAL A 51 -9.57 -17.43 -47.57
C VAL A 51 -11.09 -17.62 -47.61
N CYS A 52 -11.82 -16.63 -47.08
CA CYS A 52 -13.27 -16.49 -47.17
C CYS A 52 -13.72 -16.30 -48.64
N LYS A 53 -14.68 -17.11 -49.10
CA LYS A 53 -15.47 -16.85 -50.32
C LYS A 53 -16.87 -16.38 -49.92
N PRO A 54 -17.38 -15.25 -50.44
CA PRO A 54 -18.77 -14.86 -50.23
C PRO A 54 -19.67 -15.67 -51.18
N SER A 55 -20.63 -16.41 -50.61
CA SER A 55 -21.68 -17.08 -51.39
C SER A 55 -22.89 -16.17 -51.57
N ARG A 56 -23.55 -16.37 -52.71
CA ARG A 56 -24.55 -15.52 -53.35
C ARG A 56 -25.80 -15.27 -52.51
N THR A 57 -26.26 -14.04 -52.65
CA THR A 57 -27.61 -13.53 -52.42
C THR A 57 -28.67 -14.44 -53.06
N THR A 58 -29.58 -14.97 -52.27
CA THR A 58 -30.85 -15.54 -52.75
C THR A 58 -32.00 -14.59 -52.36
N MET A 59 -32.79 -14.23 -53.37
CA MET A 59 -33.99 -13.40 -53.26
C MET A 59 -35.10 -14.15 -52.53
N LEU A 60 -35.81 -13.44 -51.64
CA LEU A 60 -37.07 -13.88 -51.02
C LEU A 60 -38.28 -13.49 -51.89
N PRO A 61 -39.35 -14.30 -51.96
CA PRO A 61 -40.62 -13.91 -52.58
C PRO A 61 -41.54 -13.17 -51.58
N PRO A 62 -42.55 -12.42 -52.08
CA PRO A 62 -43.43 -11.62 -51.22
C PRO A 62 -44.60 -12.46 -50.71
N VAL A 63 -44.84 -12.46 -49.39
CA VAL A 63 -46.06 -13.02 -48.80
C VAL A 63 -46.96 -11.87 -48.33
N LYS A 64 -48.22 -11.94 -48.77
CA LYS A 64 -49.30 -10.98 -48.53
C LYS A 64 -49.80 -11.05 -47.09
N ARG A 65 -50.27 -9.88 -46.65
CA ARG A 65 -50.89 -9.48 -45.37
C ARG A 65 -51.92 -10.48 -44.82
N SER A 66 -51.98 -10.64 -43.48
CA SER A 66 -53.11 -10.19 -42.65
C SER A 66 -53.14 -10.78 -41.23
N VAL A 67 -53.60 -9.94 -40.29
CA VAL A 67 -54.33 -10.24 -39.03
C VAL A 67 -53.54 -10.28 -37.70
N LEU A 68 -53.90 -9.28 -36.88
CA LEU A 68 -54.01 -9.22 -35.41
C LEU A 68 -52.86 -9.66 -34.50
N GLY A 69 -52.40 -8.67 -33.74
CA GLY A 69 -52.48 -8.73 -32.27
C GLY A 69 -51.38 -9.52 -31.58
N LEU A 70 -50.19 -8.93 -31.48
CA LEU A 70 -49.28 -9.24 -30.37
C LEU A 70 -49.04 -7.98 -29.56
N VAL A 71 -49.49 -8.02 -28.32
CA VAL A 71 -49.16 -7.09 -27.25
C VAL A 71 -47.64 -7.04 -27.15
N ALA A 72 -47.05 -5.91 -27.56
CA ALA A 72 -45.65 -5.61 -27.28
C ALA A 72 -45.53 -5.29 -25.79
N TYR A 73 -45.42 -6.33 -24.97
CA TYR A 73 -44.96 -6.19 -23.59
C TYR A 73 -43.50 -5.77 -23.67
N CYS A 74 -43.25 -4.46 -23.58
CA CYS A 74 -41.92 -3.92 -23.43
C CYS A 74 -41.39 -4.41 -22.08
N LEU A 75 -40.68 -5.55 -22.09
CA LEU A 75 -39.85 -5.97 -20.98
C LEU A 75 -38.73 -4.93 -20.87
N LEU A 76 -38.97 -3.87 -20.10
CA LEU A 76 -37.93 -3.07 -19.49
C LEU A 76 -37.26 -3.97 -18.45
N VAL A 77 -36.39 -4.88 -18.91
CA VAL A 77 -35.40 -5.49 -18.05
C VAL A 77 -34.48 -4.34 -17.67
N ALA A 78 -34.69 -3.77 -16.48
CA ALA A 78 -33.70 -2.93 -15.86
C ALA A 78 -32.41 -3.75 -15.87
N ALA A 79 -31.44 -3.32 -16.67
CA ALA A 79 -30.10 -3.83 -16.58
C ALA A 79 -29.57 -3.33 -15.22
N ASP A 80 -29.85 -4.09 -14.16
CA ASP A 80 -29.12 -3.95 -12.91
C ASP A 80 -27.66 -4.01 -13.29
N SER A 81 -26.94 -2.89 -13.09
CA SER A 81 -25.51 -2.87 -13.29
C SER A 81 -24.94 -4.03 -12.49
N LEU A 82 -24.25 -4.94 -13.16
CA LEU A 82 -23.55 -6.05 -12.55
C LEU A 82 -22.48 -5.45 -11.63
N GLN A 83 -22.88 -5.11 -10.41
CA GLN A 83 -22.02 -4.43 -9.45
C GLN A 83 -21.03 -5.47 -8.98
N LYS A 84 -19.80 -5.34 -9.46
CA LYS A 84 -18.68 -6.18 -9.03
C LYS A 84 -18.66 -6.18 -7.51
N ARG A 85 -18.74 -7.37 -6.90
CA ARG A 85 -18.68 -7.49 -5.44
C ARG A 85 -17.40 -6.84 -4.94
N ALA A 86 -17.52 -6.04 -3.88
CA ALA A 86 -16.36 -5.48 -3.21
C ALA A 86 -15.48 -6.62 -2.69
N VAL A 87 -14.17 -6.42 -2.72
CA VAL A 87 -13.16 -7.36 -2.23
C VAL A 87 -12.23 -6.64 -1.25
N ALA A 88 -11.57 -7.37 -0.36
CA ALA A 88 -10.68 -6.78 0.62
C ALA A 88 -9.46 -6.13 -0.03
N PHE A 89 -8.79 -6.82 -0.95
CA PHE A 89 -7.73 -6.33 -1.81
C PHE A 89 -7.44 -7.38 -2.89
N TYR A 90 -6.67 -7.02 -3.92
CA TYR A 90 -6.02 -7.98 -4.82
C TYR A 90 -4.53 -8.04 -4.49
N ASP A 91 -3.94 -9.23 -4.49
CA ASP A 91 -2.50 -9.39 -4.27
C ASP A 91 -1.71 -8.72 -5.41
N PRO A 92 -0.86 -7.70 -5.12
CA PRO A 92 -0.04 -7.04 -6.14
C PRO A 92 0.83 -7.98 -6.96
N ASN A 93 1.34 -9.06 -6.36
CA ASN A 93 2.26 -9.99 -7.03
C ASN A 93 1.60 -10.71 -8.21
N VAL A 94 0.27 -10.93 -8.15
CA VAL A 94 -0.50 -11.60 -9.22
C VAL A 94 -0.57 -10.74 -10.48
N GLY A 95 -0.56 -9.42 -10.33
CA GLY A 95 -0.67 -8.45 -11.43
C GLY A 95 0.66 -7.86 -11.91
N GLY A 96 1.79 -8.45 -11.50
CA GLY A 96 3.13 -7.93 -11.82
C GLY A 96 3.54 -6.70 -11.00
N GLY A 97 2.83 -6.42 -9.91
CA GLY A 97 3.25 -5.50 -8.86
C GLY A 97 4.04 -6.21 -7.76
N SER A 98 4.23 -5.53 -6.63
CA SER A 98 4.91 -6.09 -5.47
C SER A 98 4.38 -5.50 -4.17
N MET A 99 4.71 -6.15 -3.05
CA MET A 99 4.49 -5.64 -1.68
C MET A 99 5.61 -4.71 -1.20
N LEU A 100 6.36 -4.12 -2.13
CA LEU A 100 7.41 -3.16 -1.87
C LEU A 100 7.15 -1.93 -2.72
N ASN A 101 7.24 -0.75 -2.13
CA ASN A 101 7.36 0.47 -2.94
C ASN A 101 8.79 0.60 -3.51
N ASN A 102 9.06 1.68 -4.21
CA ASN A 102 10.39 2.05 -4.69
C ASN A 102 10.88 3.26 -3.89
N ALA A 103 11.86 3.04 -3.02
CA ALA A 103 12.47 4.06 -2.19
C ALA A 103 13.63 4.80 -2.89
N GLY A 104 13.89 4.53 -4.18
CA GLY A 104 14.91 5.21 -4.99
C GLY A 104 16.36 4.77 -4.74
N SER A 105 16.63 4.05 -3.65
CA SER A 105 17.98 3.63 -3.21
C SER A 105 18.38 2.21 -3.63
N GLY A 106 17.55 1.51 -4.42
CA GLY A 106 17.76 0.11 -4.81
C GLY A 106 17.05 -0.92 -3.94
N GLY A 107 16.31 -0.48 -2.91
CA GLY A 107 15.35 -1.28 -2.14
C GLY A 107 13.98 -0.60 -2.05
N GLY A 108 13.02 -1.29 -1.46
CA GLY A 108 11.66 -0.80 -1.24
C GLY A 108 11.24 -0.85 0.21
N GLU A 109 10.32 0.03 0.59
CA GLU A 109 9.64 -0.07 1.88
C GLU A 109 8.48 -1.08 1.77
N PRO A 110 8.30 -1.94 2.77
CA PRO A 110 7.20 -2.91 2.81
C PRO A 110 5.84 -2.23 2.85
N LEU A 111 4.92 -2.64 1.98
CA LEU A 111 3.49 -2.32 2.06
C LEU A 111 2.80 -3.19 3.13
N ASN A 112 3.24 -3.04 4.38
CA ASN A 112 2.98 -3.95 5.50
C ASN A 112 1.65 -3.72 6.25
N VAL A 113 0.84 -2.75 5.85
CA VAL A 113 -0.55 -2.60 6.30
C VAL A 113 -1.47 -2.36 5.10
N ILE A 114 -2.67 -2.96 5.12
CA ILE A 114 -3.70 -2.75 4.11
C ILE A 114 -4.98 -2.27 4.79
N VAL A 115 -5.54 -1.13 4.38
CA VAL A 115 -6.94 -0.78 4.68
C VAL A 115 -7.81 -1.44 3.62
N SER A 116 -8.60 -2.42 4.06
CA SER A 116 -9.46 -3.26 3.23
C SER A 116 -10.43 -2.43 2.39
N GLY A 117 -10.61 -2.82 1.13
CA GLY A 117 -11.67 -2.35 0.24
C GLY A 117 -13.09 -2.65 0.73
N LEU A 118 -13.23 -3.49 1.79
CA LEU A 118 -14.49 -3.72 2.50
C LEU A 118 -14.73 -2.73 3.65
N SER A 119 -13.82 -1.80 3.89
CA SER A 119 -14.03 -0.70 4.84
C SER A 119 -15.13 0.24 4.35
N SER A 120 -15.68 1.06 5.25
CA SER A 120 -16.64 2.10 4.87
C SER A 120 -16.05 2.96 3.74
N SER A 121 -16.78 3.10 2.63
CA SER A 121 -16.29 3.75 1.41
C SER A 121 -15.75 5.16 1.63
N ALA A 122 -16.32 5.89 2.58
CA ALA A 122 -15.85 7.22 2.97
C ALA A 122 -14.39 7.20 3.48
N VAL A 123 -13.94 6.15 4.18
CA VAL A 123 -12.56 5.96 4.66
C VAL A 123 -11.58 5.80 3.50
N LEU A 124 -12.00 5.24 2.37
CA LEU A 124 -11.13 4.92 1.22
C LEU A 124 -10.82 6.13 0.32
N THR A 125 -11.39 7.30 0.65
CA THR A 125 -11.11 8.59 0.00
C THR A 125 -9.90 9.28 0.64
N ASP A 126 -9.27 10.24 -0.06
CA ASP A 126 -8.12 10.98 0.50
C ASP A 126 -8.48 11.74 1.79
N ALA A 127 -9.66 12.37 1.82
CA ALA A 127 -10.15 13.07 3.02
C ALA A 127 -10.49 12.07 4.15
N GLY A 128 -11.04 10.91 3.81
CA GLY A 128 -11.42 9.88 4.77
C GLY A 128 -10.22 9.22 5.44
N ILE A 129 -9.22 8.81 4.65
CA ILE A 129 -8.02 8.19 5.22
C ILE A 129 -7.26 9.18 6.10
N LEU A 130 -7.20 10.46 5.71
CA LEU A 130 -6.60 11.51 6.54
C LEU A 130 -7.39 11.73 7.85
N ASN A 131 -8.72 11.73 7.81
CA ASN A 131 -9.52 11.87 9.02
C ASN A 131 -9.35 10.66 9.96
N TYR A 132 -9.36 9.45 9.39
CA TYR A 132 -9.10 8.22 10.14
C TYR A 132 -7.69 8.19 10.74
N ALA A 133 -6.68 8.59 9.98
CA ALA A 133 -5.30 8.71 10.46
C ALA A 133 -5.19 9.60 11.71
N ARG A 134 -5.91 10.74 11.71
CA ARG A 134 -6.00 11.63 12.89
C ARG A 134 -6.70 11.00 14.08
N ALA A 135 -7.65 10.10 13.85
CA ALA A 135 -8.28 9.31 14.91
C ALA A 135 -7.33 8.28 15.55
N ILE A 136 -6.23 7.93 14.86
CA ILE A 136 -5.25 6.92 15.30
C ILE A 136 -3.86 7.53 15.61
N GLY A 137 -3.79 8.86 15.72
CA GLY A 137 -2.59 9.58 16.17
C GLY A 137 -1.59 9.94 15.06
N PHE A 138 -2.06 10.17 13.84
CA PHE A 138 -1.25 10.59 12.70
C PHE A 138 -1.88 11.78 11.98
N SER A 139 -1.07 12.64 11.36
CA SER A 139 -1.57 13.76 10.57
C SER A 139 -0.63 14.05 9.40
N THR A 140 -1.00 15.02 8.57
CA THR A 140 -0.11 15.57 7.54
C THR A 140 1.13 16.19 8.19
N GLU A 141 2.23 16.15 7.45
CA GLU A 141 3.49 16.70 7.90
C GLU A 141 3.43 18.18 8.30
N CYS A 142 4.38 18.58 9.13
CA CYS A 142 4.47 19.93 9.66
C CYS A 142 4.79 20.95 8.57
N LEU A 143 3.90 21.92 8.37
CA LEU A 143 4.14 23.12 7.55
C LEU A 143 4.67 22.85 6.12
N GLY A 144 4.42 21.66 5.58
CA GLY A 144 4.89 21.25 4.25
C GLY A 144 6.39 20.97 4.14
N ILE A 145 7.08 20.76 5.26
CA ILE A 145 8.49 20.34 5.27
C ILE A 145 8.55 18.83 4.99
N HIS A 146 8.57 18.48 3.71
CA HIS A 146 8.81 17.11 3.24
C HIS A 146 10.29 16.76 3.38
N LEU A 147 10.60 15.84 4.29
CA LEU A 147 11.89 15.17 4.37
C LEU A 147 11.77 13.82 3.65
N GLY A 148 12.35 13.73 2.45
CA GLY A 148 12.35 12.54 1.61
C GLY A 148 11.69 12.75 0.26
N ASP A 149 12.19 12.04 -0.75
CA ASP A 149 11.61 12.09 -2.09
C ASP A 149 10.30 11.28 -2.16
N PRO A 150 9.34 11.69 -3.01
CA PRO A 150 8.14 10.90 -3.27
C PRO A 150 8.49 9.49 -3.72
N GLN A 151 7.91 8.49 -3.05
CA GLN A 151 8.09 7.09 -3.40
C GLN A 151 6.94 6.61 -4.29
N SER A 152 7.21 5.60 -5.12
CA SER A 152 6.22 5.04 -6.05
C SER A 152 6.00 3.55 -5.79
N ALA A 153 4.82 3.02 -6.06
CA ALA A 153 4.52 1.61 -5.93
C ALA A 153 3.74 1.10 -7.13
N ASN A 154 3.96 -0.17 -7.50
CA ASN A 154 3.13 -0.88 -8.48
C ASN A 154 2.28 -1.91 -7.74
N LEU A 155 0.97 -1.67 -7.67
CA LEU A 155 0.02 -2.52 -6.96
C LEU A 155 -0.57 -3.65 -7.80
N GLY A 156 0.01 -3.91 -8.99
CA GLY A 156 -0.45 -4.97 -9.89
C GLY A 156 -1.85 -4.74 -10.44
N ASP A 157 -2.35 -3.50 -10.41
CA ASP A 157 -3.73 -3.17 -10.75
C ASP A 157 -3.88 -2.61 -12.17
N GLY A 158 -2.79 -2.59 -12.94
CA GLY A 158 -2.76 -2.13 -14.33
C GLY A 158 -2.30 -0.68 -14.51
N HIS A 159 -1.97 0.05 -13.44
CA HIS A 159 -1.38 1.39 -13.55
C HIS A 159 0.16 1.38 -13.67
N GLY A 160 0.82 0.27 -13.36
CA GLY A 160 2.28 0.26 -13.19
C GLY A 160 2.69 1.03 -11.93
N PHE A 161 3.86 1.66 -11.94
CA PHE A 161 4.32 2.46 -10.81
C PHE A 161 3.57 3.80 -10.73
N VAL A 162 2.96 4.05 -9.58
CA VAL A 162 2.28 5.32 -9.26
C VAL A 162 2.87 5.92 -8.00
N ASN A 163 2.94 7.25 -7.94
CA ASN A 163 3.42 7.96 -6.76
C ASN A 163 2.48 7.77 -5.56
N GLN A 164 3.04 7.90 -4.37
CA GLN A 164 2.26 7.96 -3.12
C GLN A 164 1.16 9.02 -3.22
N THR A 165 -0.02 8.69 -2.69
CA THR A 165 -1.15 9.63 -2.59
C THR A 165 -0.90 10.67 -1.50
N MET A 166 -0.32 10.24 -0.38
CA MET A 166 0.07 11.09 0.75
C MET A 166 1.05 10.37 1.66
N GLU A 167 1.70 11.14 2.52
CA GLU A 167 2.55 10.69 3.60
C GLU A 167 2.04 11.30 4.90
N LEU A 168 1.92 10.48 5.93
CA LEU A 168 1.34 10.83 7.22
C LEU A 168 2.30 10.42 8.33
N ARG A 169 2.49 11.32 9.28
CA ARG A 169 3.47 11.20 10.38
C ARG A 169 2.74 11.19 11.71
N GLN A 170 3.32 10.53 12.70
CA GLN A 170 2.77 10.47 14.05
C GLN A 170 2.59 11.89 14.61
N ASP A 171 1.42 12.17 15.18
CA ASP A 171 1.05 13.52 15.59
C ASP A 171 1.17 13.76 17.11
N TYR A 172 1.58 12.75 17.89
CA TYR A 172 1.71 12.83 19.35
C TYR A 172 0.48 13.43 20.07
N GLY A 173 -0.73 13.21 19.54
CA GLY A 173 -1.97 13.72 20.10
C GLY A 173 -2.29 15.17 19.72
N ASN A 174 -1.54 15.77 18.79
CA ASN A 174 -1.82 17.09 18.25
C ASN A 174 -1.66 17.10 16.71
N ALA A 175 -2.79 16.96 16.01
CA ALA A 175 -2.84 16.92 14.56
C ALA A 175 -2.35 18.20 13.83
N GLU A 176 -2.18 19.33 14.54
CA GLU A 176 -1.73 20.61 13.98
C GLU A 176 -0.26 20.92 14.29
N LEU A 177 0.24 20.57 15.48
CA LEU A 177 1.60 20.93 15.96
C LEU A 177 2.49 19.72 16.26
N GLY A 178 1.92 18.53 16.47
CA GLY A 178 2.68 17.38 16.93
C GLY A 178 3.44 16.66 15.82
N THR A 179 3.05 16.81 14.56
CA THR A 179 3.88 16.33 13.43
C THR A 179 5.17 17.14 13.29
N CYS A 180 5.25 18.36 13.82
CA CYS A 180 6.49 19.14 13.91
C CYS A 180 7.48 18.58 14.94
N LEU A 181 6.97 17.95 16.00
CA LEU A 181 7.77 17.25 17.01
C LEU A 181 8.31 15.92 16.46
N GLU A 182 7.56 15.26 15.58
CA GLU A 182 8.01 14.03 14.89
C GLU A 182 9.26 14.27 14.05
N SER A 183 9.26 15.34 13.25
CA SER A 183 10.44 15.75 12.47
C SER A 183 11.66 16.09 13.34
N LEU A 184 11.49 16.29 14.65
CA LEU A 184 12.58 16.59 15.58
C LEU A 184 13.02 15.37 16.42
N ILE A 185 12.11 14.42 16.69
CA ILE A 185 12.30 13.33 17.67
C ILE A 185 12.24 11.94 17.03
N GLY A 186 11.79 11.83 15.78
CA GLY A 186 11.56 10.55 15.10
C GLY A 186 10.30 9.87 15.59
N GLY A 187 9.59 9.19 14.71
CA GLY A 187 8.30 8.60 15.01
C GLY A 187 7.87 7.59 13.98
N ASN A 188 6.61 7.18 14.11
CA ASN A 188 5.97 6.31 13.15
C ASN A 188 5.42 7.16 11.98
N HIS A 189 5.62 6.72 10.75
CA HIS A 189 5.03 7.35 9.59
C HIS A 189 4.54 6.29 8.60
N PHE A 190 3.69 6.71 7.66
CA PHE A 190 3.31 5.86 6.55
C PHE A 190 2.95 6.60 5.28
N ARG A 191 3.17 5.93 4.15
CA ARG A 191 2.78 6.37 2.80
C ARG A 191 1.56 5.61 2.34
N VAL A 192 0.66 6.28 1.62
CA VAL A 192 -0.60 5.70 1.15
C VAL A 192 -0.56 5.47 -0.36
N TYR A 193 -0.90 4.25 -0.79
CA TYR A 193 -1.10 3.87 -2.19
C TYR A 193 -2.48 3.26 -2.36
N ARG A 194 -3.20 3.60 -3.43
CA ARG A 194 -4.58 3.14 -3.64
C ARG A 194 -4.66 2.16 -4.79
N GLN A 195 -5.26 1.00 -4.55
CA GLN A 195 -5.49 -0.01 -5.57
C GLN A 195 -6.79 0.28 -6.34
N ASN A 196 -6.68 1.11 -7.38
CA ASN A 196 -7.81 1.62 -8.15
C ASN A 196 -7.69 1.41 -9.67
N GLY A 197 -6.71 0.61 -10.11
CA GLY A 197 -6.44 0.38 -11.52
C GLY A 197 -7.47 -0.47 -12.27
N PRO A 198 -7.39 -0.45 -13.61
CA PRO A 198 -8.38 -1.08 -14.49
C PRO A 198 -8.40 -2.62 -14.39
N MET A 199 -7.31 -3.24 -13.96
CA MET A 199 -7.19 -4.70 -13.88
C MET A 199 -7.57 -5.25 -12.50
N ALA A 200 -7.39 -4.48 -11.42
CA ALA A 200 -7.60 -4.94 -10.07
C ALA A 200 -8.16 -3.84 -9.14
N ASN A 201 -9.36 -3.32 -9.43
CA ASN A 201 -9.97 -2.26 -8.63
C ASN A 201 -10.65 -2.79 -7.35
N SER A 202 -9.97 -2.73 -6.20
CA SER A 202 -10.55 -3.05 -4.88
C SER A 202 -10.88 -1.81 -4.04
N LYS A 203 -10.30 -0.65 -4.38
CA LYS A 203 -10.27 0.58 -3.55
C LYS A 203 -9.49 0.45 -2.24
N ALA A 204 -8.86 -0.70 -1.98
CA ALA A 204 -8.01 -0.88 -0.81
C ALA A 204 -6.85 0.12 -0.82
N LEU A 205 -6.39 0.48 0.39
CA LEU A 205 -5.24 1.35 0.58
C LEU A 205 -4.08 0.50 1.11
N PHE A 206 -2.97 0.49 0.40
CA PHE A 206 -1.73 -0.15 0.80
C PHE A 206 -0.84 0.89 1.47
N LEU A 207 -0.37 0.60 2.67
CA LEU A 207 0.40 1.51 3.49
C LEU A 207 1.83 0.99 3.63
N ALA A 208 2.81 1.83 3.27
CA ALA A 208 4.20 1.58 3.65
C ALA A 208 4.42 2.20 5.03
N VAL A 209 4.43 1.38 6.08
CA VAL A 209 4.53 1.86 7.47
C VAL A 209 5.92 1.57 8.02
N SER A 210 6.53 2.56 8.66
CA SER A 210 7.82 2.39 9.29
C SER A 210 8.01 3.34 10.47
N LYS A 211 9.01 3.03 11.30
CA LYS A 211 9.45 3.90 12.40
C LYS A 211 10.84 4.45 12.12
N GLU A 212 10.96 5.76 12.17
CA GLU A 212 12.20 6.50 11.94
C GLU A 212 12.87 6.89 13.26
N GLU A 213 14.20 7.00 13.22
CA GLU A 213 15.01 7.71 14.21
C GLU A 213 14.79 9.23 14.12
N ASP A 214 15.35 9.97 15.08
CA ASP A 214 15.27 11.43 15.10
C ASP A 214 16.12 12.11 14.01
N VAL A 215 15.99 13.44 13.93
CA VAL A 215 16.71 14.26 12.94
C VAL A 215 18.23 14.21 13.08
N ASN A 216 18.78 13.95 14.29
CA ASN A 216 20.22 13.83 14.51
C ASN A 216 20.77 12.54 13.88
N LYS A 217 19.89 11.59 13.59
CA LYS A 217 20.16 10.38 12.82
C LYS A 217 19.68 10.46 11.38
N HIS A 218 19.23 11.64 10.93
CA HIS A 218 18.75 11.86 9.57
C HIS A 218 17.54 10.98 9.21
N HIS A 219 16.65 10.69 10.17
CA HIS A 219 15.45 9.89 9.94
C HIS A 219 15.72 8.48 9.37
N THR A 220 16.87 7.88 9.68
CA THR A 220 17.08 6.46 9.35
C THR A 220 16.02 5.59 10.01
N ILE A 221 15.58 4.55 9.31
CA ILE A 221 14.68 3.56 9.90
C ILE A 221 15.38 2.90 11.11
N VAL A 222 14.70 2.86 12.25
CA VAL A 222 15.23 2.19 13.45
C VAL A 222 15.48 0.71 13.17
N PRO A 223 16.35 0.01 13.91
CA PRO A 223 16.42 -1.45 13.86
C PRO A 223 15.02 -2.06 14.05
N ASP A 224 14.63 -2.99 13.17
CA ASP A 224 13.28 -3.59 13.14
C ASP A 224 12.13 -2.58 12.88
N GLY A 225 12.45 -1.40 12.35
CA GLY A 225 11.52 -0.28 12.24
C GLY A 225 10.30 -0.52 11.36
N TYR A 226 10.36 -1.44 10.40
CA TYR A 226 9.20 -1.84 9.61
C TYR A 226 8.19 -2.65 10.43
N ASN A 227 8.64 -3.59 11.25
CA ASN A 227 7.75 -4.39 12.09
C ASN A 227 7.24 -3.53 13.26
N ILE A 228 8.11 -2.76 13.91
CA ILE A 228 7.72 -1.84 14.99
C ILE A 228 6.70 -0.81 14.49
N GLY A 229 6.96 -0.19 13.33
CA GLY A 229 6.04 0.79 12.72
C GLY A 229 4.66 0.21 12.47
N ARG A 230 4.59 -0.95 11.79
CA ARG A 230 3.34 -1.69 11.56
C ARG A 230 2.60 -1.96 12.87
N ASP A 231 3.27 -2.57 13.84
CA ASP A 231 2.63 -3.05 15.07
C ASP A 231 2.11 -1.89 15.93
N GLN A 232 2.86 -0.78 15.98
CA GLN A 232 2.42 0.44 16.66
C GLN A 232 1.20 1.07 15.98
N LEU A 233 1.20 1.19 14.65
CA LEU A 233 0.05 1.72 13.91
C LEU A 233 -1.18 0.84 14.11
N VAL A 234 -1.04 -0.48 13.96
CA VAL A 234 -2.14 -1.44 14.12
C VAL A 234 -2.70 -1.38 15.54
N THR A 235 -1.84 -1.36 16.56
CA THR A 235 -2.26 -1.24 17.97
C THR A 235 -3.08 0.04 18.21
N ASN A 236 -2.64 1.16 17.64
CA ASN A 236 -3.36 2.43 17.74
C ASN A 236 -4.67 2.44 16.94
N ALA A 237 -4.77 1.64 15.88
CA ALA A 237 -5.92 1.58 14.99
C ALA A 237 -7.07 0.70 15.52
N LEU A 238 -6.76 -0.40 16.21
CA LEU A 238 -7.74 -1.39 16.65
C LEU A 238 -8.79 -0.84 17.63
N GLY A 239 -10.00 -1.37 17.52
CA GLY A 239 -11.12 -1.01 18.38
C GLY A 239 -11.81 0.30 17.96
N LYS A 240 -12.42 0.98 18.93
CA LYS A 240 -13.18 2.21 18.69
C LYS A 240 -12.28 3.44 18.72
N LYS A 241 -12.43 4.32 17.74
CA LYS A 241 -11.70 5.60 17.63
C LYS A 241 -12.65 6.72 17.27
N THR A 242 -12.26 7.97 17.51
CA THR A 242 -13.11 9.12 17.19
C THR A 242 -12.27 10.32 16.85
N PHE A 243 -12.64 11.02 15.78
CA PHE A 243 -12.03 12.29 15.44
C PHE A 243 -13.07 13.22 14.81
N LYS A 244 -13.15 14.46 15.31
CA LYS A 244 -14.11 15.49 14.85
C LYS A 244 -15.55 14.97 14.67
N GLY A 245 -16.02 14.14 15.62
CA GLY A 245 -17.39 13.61 15.61
C GLY A 245 -17.64 12.41 14.68
N VAL A 246 -16.63 11.93 13.95
CA VAL A 246 -16.71 10.66 13.21
C VAL A 246 -16.22 9.54 14.11
N HIS A 247 -17.05 8.51 14.29
CA HIS A 247 -16.72 7.33 15.09
C HIS A 247 -16.32 6.17 14.19
N TYR A 248 -15.23 5.51 14.54
CA TYR A 248 -14.68 4.39 13.80
C TYR A 248 -14.64 3.13 14.67
N SER A 249 -14.80 1.97 14.06
CA SER A 249 -14.51 0.66 14.63
C SER A 249 -13.60 -0.11 13.68
N THR A 250 -12.41 -0.48 14.14
CA THR A 250 -11.41 -1.21 13.34
C THR A 250 -11.22 -2.62 13.88
N VAL A 251 -11.22 -3.59 12.96
CA VAL A 251 -10.71 -4.94 13.22
C VAL A 251 -9.48 -5.21 12.35
N GLY A 252 -8.56 -6.02 12.85
CA GLY A 252 -7.31 -6.37 12.17
C GLY A 252 -7.16 -7.87 12.00
N GLN A 253 -6.58 -8.28 10.87
CA GLN A 253 -6.21 -9.66 10.57
C GLN A 253 -4.81 -9.67 9.97
N ASN A 254 -3.94 -10.54 10.47
CA ASN A 254 -2.63 -10.75 9.85
C ASN A 254 -2.76 -11.64 8.62
N VAL A 255 -2.05 -11.26 7.56
CA VAL A 255 -1.94 -11.97 6.29
C VAL A 255 -0.44 -12.22 6.05
N THR A 256 -0.10 -13.45 5.74
CA THR A 256 1.28 -13.87 5.40
C THR A 256 1.35 -14.30 3.94
N GLY A 257 2.57 -14.41 3.40
CA GLY A 257 2.80 -14.88 2.04
C GLY A 257 2.72 -13.81 0.94
N LEU A 258 2.35 -12.57 1.29
CA LEU A 258 2.35 -11.43 0.36
C LEU A 258 3.77 -10.88 0.14
N LEU A 259 4.59 -10.85 1.21
CA LEU A 259 6.01 -10.55 1.18
C LEU A 259 6.72 -11.64 2.00
N PRO A 260 7.76 -12.31 1.46
CA PRO A 260 8.53 -13.28 2.24
C PRO A 260 9.22 -12.61 3.44
N ALA A 261 9.31 -13.33 4.56
CA ALA A 261 10.14 -12.89 5.69
C ALA A 261 11.62 -12.77 5.28
N GLY A 262 12.35 -11.89 5.96
CA GLY A 262 13.73 -11.52 5.63
C GLY A 262 13.82 -10.13 5.01
N ASN A 263 14.96 -9.83 4.39
CA ASN A 263 15.30 -8.49 3.89
C ASN A 263 15.48 -8.42 2.36
N ALA A 264 15.07 -9.47 1.63
CA ALA A 264 15.22 -9.51 0.19
C ALA A 264 14.42 -8.37 -0.47
N GLY A 265 15.14 -7.42 -1.10
CA GLY A 265 14.55 -6.22 -1.71
C GLY A 265 14.07 -5.16 -0.72
N VAL A 266 14.15 -5.40 0.59
CA VAL A 266 13.73 -4.44 1.62
C VAL A 266 14.82 -3.38 1.79
N ASN A 267 14.40 -2.11 1.81
CA ASN A 267 15.31 -0.99 1.96
C ASN A 267 16.08 -1.05 3.30
N HIS A 268 17.30 -0.49 3.32
CA HIS A 268 18.25 -0.54 4.44
C HIS A 268 18.66 -1.95 4.91
N GLY A 269 18.28 -3.02 4.21
CA GLY A 269 18.61 -4.39 4.60
C GLY A 269 17.92 -4.86 5.88
N ILE A 270 16.89 -4.14 6.34
CA ILE A 270 16.13 -4.47 7.54
C ILE A 270 15.19 -5.63 7.23
N ALA A 271 15.29 -6.70 8.01
CA ALA A 271 14.42 -7.86 7.83
C ALA A 271 12.99 -7.57 8.30
N THR A 272 12.01 -8.10 7.57
CA THR A 272 10.60 -8.16 7.99
C THR A 272 10.25 -9.57 8.43
N ASP A 273 9.19 -9.70 9.23
CA ASP A 273 8.63 -11.01 9.61
C ASP A 273 7.69 -11.61 8.54
N GLY A 274 7.51 -10.93 7.40
CA GLY A 274 6.61 -11.35 6.32
C GLY A 274 5.11 -11.18 6.63
N ILE A 275 4.76 -10.49 7.71
CA ILE A 275 3.38 -10.20 8.09
C ILE A 275 2.93 -8.86 7.51
N THR A 276 1.79 -8.89 6.83
CA THR A 276 1.02 -7.71 6.46
C THR A 276 -0.28 -7.70 7.27
N THR A 277 -0.63 -6.59 7.91
CA THR A 277 -1.91 -6.50 8.65
C THR A 277 -3.00 -5.87 7.80
N LEU A 278 -4.10 -6.60 7.60
CA LEU A 278 -5.31 -6.13 6.95
C LEU A 278 -6.26 -5.51 8.00
N LEU A 279 -6.52 -4.22 7.88
CA LEU A 279 -7.48 -3.46 8.69
C LEU A 279 -8.81 -3.33 7.94
N THR A 280 -9.92 -3.65 8.60
CA THR A 280 -11.26 -3.31 8.11
C THR A 280 -11.86 -2.25 9.02
N VAL A 281 -12.10 -1.06 8.45
CA VAL A 281 -12.53 0.13 9.19
C VAL A 281 -14.00 0.42 8.90
N THR A 282 -14.83 0.44 9.94
CA THR A 282 -16.25 0.79 9.84
C THR A 282 -16.51 2.13 10.49
N ILE A 283 -17.20 3.04 9.80
CA ILE A 283 -17.78 4.24 10.43
C ILE A 283 -19.09 3.81 11.10
N ILE A 284 -19.25 4.13 12.39
CA ILE A 284 -20.37 3.69 13.24
C ILE A 284 -21.19 4.85 13.80
#